data_AF-A0AB34Q5B7-F1
#
_entry.id   AF-A0AB34Q5B7-F1
#
_cell.length_a   1.000
_cell.length_b   1.000
_cell.length_c   1.000
_cell.angle_alpha   90.00
_cell.angle_beta   90.00
_cell.angle_gamma   90.00
#
_symmetry.space_group_name_H-M   'P 1'
#
loop_
_entity.id
_entity.type
_entity.pdbx_description
1 polymer ?
#
loop_
_entity_poly.entity_id
_entity_poly.type
_entity_poly.pdbx_seq_one_letter_code
_entity_poly.pdbx_strand_id
1 'polypeptide(L)'
;MSSNLAIGFQERLAEVEAYLEFLSTMEAQAQEGPPRIAGAEHPITTQQQRILYSSVYLQLYNLVEATMSRCIEAVSEAAKENAQWKPGDLSDSMRREWVRVTARTHIELAPENRLESALRLCEHLVASLPISAFEIEKGGGGNWDDFEIEAFSKRLGFQLVVSQPVYSAIKQPFRDDLGPLALVKQLRNRLAHGSISFAQCAEDVTVGRLVELKDRTVNYLREVVDCFTRYIDSFEYLLPERRPA
;
A
#
# COMPACT_ATOMS: atom_id res chain seq x y z
N MET A 1 5.65 2.73 17.54
CA MET A 1 4.99 2.96 16.23
C MET A 1 5.30 1.82 15.25
N SER A 2 6.55 1.38 15.15
CA SER A 2 7.01 0.30 14.27
C SER A 2 6.35 -1.07 14.50
N SER A 3 6.02 -1.41 15.74
CA SER A 3 5.23 -2.61 16.06
C SER A 3 3.84 -2.59 15.43
N ASN A 4 3.21 -1.42 15.29
CA ASN A 4 1.84 -1.30 14.79
C ASN A 4 1.76 -1.49 13.27
N LEU A 5 2.81 -1.11 12.53
CA LEU A 5 2.89 -1.34 11.07
C LEU A 5 2.84 -2.83 10.76
N ALA A 6 3.75 -3.60 11.36
CA ALA A 6 3.81 -5.05 11.19
C ALA A 6 2.50 -5.74 11.62
N ILE A 7 1.93 -5.36 12.77
CA ILE A 7 0.69 -5.97 13.27
C ILE A 7 -0.45 -5.83 12.26
N GLY A 8 -0.78 -4.61 11.83
CA GLY A 8 -1.93 -4.48 10.91
C GLY A 8 -1.64 -4.90 9.47
N PHE A 9 -0.37 -5.05 9.07
CA PHE A 9 -0.04 -5.80 7.84
C PHE A 9 -0.40 -7.28 8.01
N GLN A 10 -0.04 -7.90 9.14
CA GLN A 10 -0.37 -9.28 9.44
C GLN A 10 -1.88 -9.52 9.58
N GLU A 11 -2.63 -8.59 10.20
CA GLU A 11 -4.10 -8.69 10.30
C GLU A 11 -4.75 -8.75 8.91
N ARG A 12 -4.34 -7.87 7.99
CA ARG A 12 -4.85 -7.86 6.61
C ARG A 12 -4.39 -9.07 5.81
N LEU A 13 -3.16 -9.53 6.02
CA LEU A 13 -2.64 -10.73 5.38
C LEU A 13 -3.44 -11.97 5.81
N ALA A 14 -3.77 -12.09 7.10
CA ALA A 14 -4.53 -13.21 7.63
C ALA A 14 -5.92 -13.35 6.97
N GLU A 15 -6.58 -12.23 6.64
CA GLU A 15 -7.84 -12.26 5.88
C GLU A 15 -7.66 -12.88 4.48
N VAL A 16 -6.59 -12.49 3.77
CA VAL A 16 -6.26 -13.03 2.43
C VAL A 16 -5.90 -14.52 2.51
N GLU A 17 -5.11 -14.92 3.51
CA GLU A 17 -4.68 -16.30 3.70
C GLU A 17 -5.85 -17.21 4.06
N ALA A 18 -6.73 -16.79 4.97
CA ALA A 18 -7.94 -17.52 5.31
C ALA A 18 -8.85 -17.71 4.08
N TYR A 19 -8.96 -16.70 3.22
CA TYR A 19 -9.72 -16.81 1.98
C TYR A 19 -9.08 -17.78 0.98
N LEU A 20 -7.78 -17.71 0.78
CA LEU A 20 -7.05 -18.63 -0.11
C LEU A 20 -7.06 -20.08 0.39
N GLU A 21 -7.04 -20.31 1.70
CA GLU A 21 -7.18 -21.64 2.30
C GLU A 21 -8.57 -22.23 1.97
N PHE A 22 -9.63 -21.43 2.11
CA PHE A 22 -10.98 -21.81 1.69
C PHE A 22 -11.03 -22.17 0.20
N LEU A 23 -10.45 -21.33 -0.67
CA LEU A 23 -10.43 -21.60 -2.11
C LEU A 23 -9.63 -22.86 -2.44
N SER A 24 -8.51 -23.11 -1.75
CA SER A 24 -7.67 -24.28 -1.97
C SER A 24 -8.41 -25.57 -1.62
N THR A 25 -9.18 -25.54 -0.52
CA THR A 25 -10.06 -26.65 -0.12
C THR A 25 -11.14 -26.91 -1.17
N MET A 26 -11.75 -25.84 -1.70
CA MET A 26 -12.77 -25.95 -2.75
C MET A 26 -12.21 -26.50 -4.07
N GLU A 27 -11.00 -26.07 -4.48
CA GLU A 27 -10.33 -26.58 -5.69
C GLU A 27 -9.94 -28.05 -5.56
N ALA A 28 -9.48 -28.48 -4.37
CA ALA A 28 -9.18 -29.89 -4.10
C ALA A 28 -10.45 -30.75 -4.21
N GLN A 29 -11.56 -30.32 -3.61
CA GLN A 29 -12.84 -31.02 -3.73
C GLN A 29 -13.34 -31.09 -5.18
N ALA A 30 -13.08 -30.04 -5.98
CA ALA A 30 -13.46 -30.02 -7.39
C ALA A 30 -12.80 -31.13 -8.23
N GLN A 31 -11.67 -31.69 -7.77
CA GLN A 31 -10.98 -32.82 -8.43
C GLN A 31 -11.72 -34.15 -8.22
N GLU A 32 -12.48 -34.28 -7.14
CA GLU A 32 -13.27 -35.47 -6.79
C GLU A 32 -14.71 -35.40 -7.34
N GLY A 33 -15.14 -34.20 -7.76
CA GLY A 33 -16.45 -33.91 -8.34
C GLY A 33 -16.88 -32.47 -8.05
N PRO A 34 -17.99 -31.97 -8.61
CA PRO A 34 -18.45 -30.61 -8.36
C PRO A 34 -18.63 -30.35 -6.85
N PRO A 35 -17.94 -29.35 -6.26
CA PRO A 35 -18.00 -29.10 -4.81
C PRO A 35 -19.44 -28.85 -4.36
N ARG A 36 -19.84 -29.38 -3.22
CA ARG A 36 -21.22 -29.24 -2.73
C ARG A 36 -21.25 -28.92 -1.24
N ILE A 37 -22.07 -27.94 -0.87
CA ILE A 37 -22.37 -27.64 0.54
C ILE A 37 -23.39 -28.67 1.03
N ALA A 38 -23.18 -29.23 2.23
CA ALA A 38 -24.11 -30.19 2.81
C ALA A 38 -25.53 -29.59 2.92
N GLY A 39 -26.52 -30.32 2.39
CA GLY A 39 -27.92 -29.86 2.34
C GLY A 39 -28.26 -28.95 1.15
N ALA A 40 -27.30 -28.55 0.31
CA ALA A 40 -27.58 -27.79 -0.90
C ALA A 40 -28.14 -28.68 -2.03
N GLU A 41 -29.15 -28.17 -2.74
CA GLU A 41 -29.79 -28.84 -3.88
C GLU A 41 -28.83 -28.99 -5.07
N HIS A 42 -28.06 -27.94 -5.35
CA HIS A 42 -27.13 -27.84 -6.47
C HIS A 42 -25.67 -27.70 -5.98
N PRO A 43 -24.69 -28.24 -6.72
CA PRO A 43 -23.29 -28.02 -6.44
C PRO A 43 -22.86 -26.58 -6.74
N ILE A 44 -21.69 -26.18 -6.23
CA ILE A 44 -21.02 -24.94 -6.57
C ILE A 44 -20.58 -25.01 -8.03
N THR A 45 -21.17 -24.15 -8.85
CA THR A 45 -20.91 -24.09 -10.28
C THR A 45 -19.53 -23.52 -10.60
N THR A 46 -18.99 -23.84 -11.77
CA THR A 46 -17.72 -23.25 -12.26
C THR A 46 -17.78 -21.72 -12.30
N GLN A 47 -18.93 -21.15 -12.65
CA GLN A 47 -19.11 -19.69 -12.65
C GLN A 47 -18.97 -19.12 -11.22
N GLN A 48 -19.58 -19.75 -10.22
CA GLN A 48 -19.44 -19.34 -8.82
C GLN A 48 -17.99 -19.46 -8.34
N GLN A 49 -17.27 -20.52 -8.72
CA GLN A 49 -15.85 -20.67 -8.39
C GLN A 49 -15.02 -19.53 -9.00
N ARG A 50 -15.22 -19.19 -10.28
CA ARG A 50 -14.52 -18.06 -10.94
C ARG A 50 -14.84 -16.73 -10.23
N ILE A 51 -16.09 -16.50 -9.83
CA ILE A 51 -16.46 -15.31 -9.06
C ILE A 51 -15.69 -15.23 -7.74
N LEU A 52 -15.58 -16.34 -7.01
CA LEU A 52 -14.80 -16.42 -5.78
C LEU A 52 -13.31 -16.15 -6.06
N TYR A 53 -12.72 -16.80 -7.05
CA TYR A 53 -11.29 -16.64 -7.40
C TYR A 53 -10.93 -15.19 -7.73
N SER A 54 -11.77 -14.51 -8.51
CA SER A 54 -11.54 -13.10 -8.86
C SER A 54 -11.57 -12.14 -7.67
N SER A 55 -12.22 -12.51 -6.56
CA SER A 55 -12.24 -11.70 -5.34
C SER A 55 -10.87 -11.61 -4.67
N VAL A 56 -9.96 -12.56 -4.93
CA VAL A 56 -8.57 -12.50 -4.44
C VAL A 56 -7.86 -11.24 -4.95
N TYR A 57 -8.09 -10.81 -6.18
CA TYR A 57 -7.47 -9.59 -6.71
C TYR A 57 -7.90 -8.34 -5.94
N LEU A 58 -9.15 -8.28 -5.49
CA LEU A 58 -9.64 -7.18 -4.66
C LEU A 58 -8.99 -7.19 -3.27
N GLN A 59 -8.91 -8.36 -2.64
CA GLN A 59 -8.31 -8.50 -1.31
C GLN A 59 -6.80 -8.21 -1.34
N LEU A 60 -6.07 -8.72 -2.34
CA LEU A 60 -4.65 -8.42 -2.52
C LEU A 60 -4.41 -6.92 -2.76
N TYR A 61 -5.26 -6.27 -3.56
CA TYR A 61 -5.14 -4.84 -3.77
C TYR A 61 -5.42 -4.05 -2.49
N ASN A 62 -6.46 -4.45 -1.74
CA ASN A 62 -6.77 -3.83 -0.45
C ASN A 62 -5.60 -3.99 0.54
N LEU A 63 -4.94 -5.14 0.56
CA LEU A 63 -3.73 -5.37 1.35
C LEU A 63 -2.62 -4.39 0.95
N VAL A 64 -2.34 -4.21 -0.35
CA VAL A 64 -1.34 -3.24 -0.85
C VAL A 64 -1.70 -1.80 -0.39
N GLU A 65 -2.94 -1.38 -0.62
CA GLU A 65 -3.39 -0.02 -0.31
C GLU A 65 -3.41 0.27 1.19
N ALA A 66 -3.88 -0.68 2.00
CA ALA A 66 -3.86 -0.58 3.46
C ALA A 66 -2.42 -0.53 4.00
N THR A 67 -1.52 -1.34 3.43
CA THR A 67 -0.10 -1.35 3.82
C THR A 67 0.54 0.00 3.56
N MET A 68 0.39 0.54 2.35
CA MET A 68 0.97 1.84 2.00
C MET A 68 0.34 2.98 2.79
N SER A 69 -0.99 2.97 2.97
CA SER A 69 -1.67 3.96 3.80
C SER A 69 -1.10 4.03 5.21
N ARG A 70 -0.92 2.88 5.85
CA ARG A 70 -0.39 2.80 7.21
C ARG A 70 1.08 3.22 7.27
N CYS A 71 1.90 2.85 6.29
CA CYS A 71 3.29 3.30 6.19
C CYS A 71 3.38 4.84 6.14
N ILE A 72 2.54 5.47 5.32
CA ILE A 72 2.51 6.92 5.14
C ILE A 72 2.02 7.64 6.40
N GLU A 73 0.96 7.10 7.01
CA GLU A 73 0.43 7.59 8.28
C GLU A 73 1.49 7.48 9.39
N ALA A 74 2.21 6.36 9.48
CA ALA A 74 3.27 6.18 10.48
C ALA A 74 4.42 7.17 10.31
N VAL A 75 4.86 7.47 9.08
CA VAL A 75 5.87 8.53 8.84
C VAL A 75 5.33 9.90 9.23
N SER A 76 4.06 10.18 8.93
CA SER A 76 3.40 11.43 9.30
C SER A 76 3.32 11.58 10.83
N GLU A 77 2.97 10.53 11.56
CA GLU A 77 2.97 10.51 13.03
C GLU A 77 4.37 10.67 13.61
N ALA A 78 5.38 9.99 13.08
CA ALA A 78 6.77 10.10 13.54
C ALA A 78 7.32 11.53 13.35
N ALA A 79 6.97 12.19 12.25
CA ALA A 79 7.35 13.58 11.99
C ALA A 79 6.60 14.60 12.87
N LYS A 80 5.49 14.20 13.52
CA LYS A 80 4.78 15.03 14.51
C LYS A 80 5.28 14.79 15.93
N GLU A 81 5.52 13.53 16.30
CA GLU A 81 5.84 13.01 17.65
C GLU A 81 5.63 14.02 18.79
N ASN A 82 4.37 14.22 19.19
CA ASN A 82 3.96 15.14 20.26
C ASN A 82 4.45 16.61 20.12
N ALA A 83 4.55 17.11 18.90
CA ALA A 83 5.05 18.44 18.59
C ALA A 83 6.53 18.64 19.03
N GLN A 84 7.32 17.57 19.02
CA GLN A 84 8.75 17.61 19.36
C GLN A 84 9.58 18.27 18.27
N TRP A 85 9.24 18.04 17.01
CA TRP A 85 10.04 18.45 15.85
C TRP A 85 9.58 19.78 15.27
N LYS A 86 10.52 20.56 14.74
CA LYS A 86 10.26 21.78 13.97
C LYS A 86 10.53 21.54 12.49
N PRO A 87 10.00 22.38 11.58
CA PRO A 87 10.29 22.25 10.15
C PRO A 87 11.79 22.26 9.82
N GLY A 88 12.58 23.00 10.59
CA GLY A 88 14.04 23.07 10.46
C GLY A 88 14.78 21.79 10.85
N ASP A 89 14.14 20.86 11.56
CA ASP A 89 14.75 19.59 11.99
C ASP A 89 14.53 18.45 10.99
N LEU A 90 13.51 18.59 10.12
CA LEU A 90 13.21 17.62 9.07
C LEU A 90 14.32 17.57 8.02
N SER A 91 14.54 16.38 7.46
CA SER A 91 15.33 16.19 6.25
C SER A 91 14.77 17.02 5.09
N ASP A 92 15.59 17.32 4.08
CA ASP A 92 15.16 18.18 2.96
C ASP A 92 13.91 17.64 2.24
N SER A 93 13.84 16.34 2.01
CA SER A 93 12.69 15.69 1.38
C SER A 93 11.44 15.79 2.24
N MET A 94 11.57 15.53 3.54
CA MET A 94 10.44 15.64 4.48
C MET A 94 9.98 17.07 4.69
N ARG A 95 10.91 18.03 4.72
CA ARG A 95 10.59 19.46 4.78
C ARG A 95 9.84 19.91 3.53
N ARG A 96 10.21 19.43 2.34
CA ARG A 96 9.46 19.70 1.10
C ARG A 96 8.04 19.17 1.18
N GLU A 97 7.84 17.98 1.75
CA GLU A 97 6.50 17.42 1.96
C GLU A 97 5.69 18.23 2.98
N TRP A 98 6.32 18.65 4.07
CA TRP A 98 5.67 19.54 5.05
C TRP A 98 5.27 20.88 4.43
N VAL A 99 6.13 21.49 3.60
CA VAL A 99 5.80 22.72 2.85
C VAL A 99 4.66 22.47 1.87
N ARG A 100 4.69 21.35 1.12
CA ARG A 100 3.64 20.99 0.16
C ARG A 100 2.26 20.96 0.80
N VAL A 101 2.16 20.39 2.01
CA VAL A 101 0.91 20.28 2.78
C VAL A 101 0.54 21.63 3.38
N THR A 102 1.48 22.31 4.04
CA THR A 102 1.22 23.56 4.75
C THR A 102 0.87 24.73 3.82
N ALA A 103 1.63 24.87 2.73
CA ALA A 103 1.39 25.87 1.70
C ALA A 103 0.41 25.40 0.61
N ARG A 104 -0.12 24.18 0.74
CA ARG A 104 -1.14 23.61 -0.17
C ARG A 104 -0.76 23.70 -1.65
N THR A 105 0.51 23.45 -1.96
CA THR A 105 1.07 23.66 -3.32
C THR A 105 0.60 22.63 -4.34
N HIS A 106 -0.16 21.63 -3.90
CA HIS A 106 -0.61 20.48 -4.69
C HIS A 106 -2.08 20.64 -5.14
N ILE A 107 -2.79 21.67 -4.66
CA ILE A 107 -4.16 21.99 -5.08
C ILE A 107 -4.25 23.38 -5.70
N GLU A 108 -5.25 23.57 -6.56
CA GLU A 108 -5.61 24.89 -7.05
C GLU A 108 -6.32 25.69 -5.96
N LEU A 109 -5.90 26.93 -5.76
CA LEU A 109 -6.41 27.82 -4.72
C LEU A 109 -6.75 29.18 -5.32
N ALA A 110 -7.79 29.82 -4.79
CA ALA A 110 -8.04 31.23 -5.05
C ALA A 110 -6.87 32.09 -4.53
N PRO A 111 -6.62 33.29 -5.10
CA PRO A 111 -5.52 34.16 -4.68
C PRO A 111 -5.46 34.42 -3.17
N GLU A 112 -6.61 34.65 -2.54
CA GLU A 112 -6.68 34.90 -1.09
C GLU A 112 -6.23 33.69 -0.26
N ASN A 113 -6.72 32.49 -0.60
CA ASN A 113 -6.34 31.25 0.11
C ASN A 113 -4.85 30.92 -0.08
N ARG A 114 -4.25 31.29 -1.22
CA ARG A 114 -2.81 31.17 -1.44
C ARG A 114 -2.04 32.10 -0.51
N LEU A 115 -2.47 33.36 -0.40
CA LEU A 115 -1.86 34.34 0.50
C LEU A 115 -1.96 33.87 1.96
N GLU A 116 -3.13 33.40 2.39
CA GLU A 116 -3.35 32.86 3.74
C GLU A 116 -2.39 31.69 4.03
N SER A 117 -2.26 30.75 3.09
CA SER A 117 -1.36 29.60 3.22
C SER A 117 0.12 30.04 3.30
N ALA A 118 0.51 31.06 2.53
CA ALA A 118 1.85 31.63 2.58
C ALA A 118 2.13 32.35 3.90
N LEU A 119 1.19 33.16 4.41
CA LEU A 119 1.30 33.83 5.70
C LEU A 119 1.44 32.81 6.83
N ARG A 120 0.62 31.75 6.83
CA ARG A 120 0.70 30.66 7.82
C ARG A 120 2.05 29.94 7.78
N LEU A 121 2.57 29.64 6.58
CA LEU A 121 3.90 29.06 6.42
C LEU A 121 4.98 29.98 7.01
N CYS A 122 4.96 31.27 6.65
CA CYS A 122 5.91 32.26 7.14
C CYS A 122 5.84 32.41 8.66
N GLU A 123 4.64 32.51 9.23
CA GLU A 123 4.44 32.57 10.69
C GLU A 123 5.05 31.35 11.38
N HIS A 124 4.79 30.15 10.86
CA HIS A 124 5.33 28.91 11.43
C HIS A 124 6.86 28.90 11.45
N LEU A 125 7.49 29.35 10.36
CA LEU A 125 8.95 29.41 10.24
C LEU A 125 9.56 30.51 11.11
N VAL A 126 8.98 31.72 11.09
CA VAL A 126 9.48 32.88 11.86
C VAL A 126 9.34 32.64 13.36
N ALA A 127 8.19 32.16 13.81
CA ALA A 127 7.93 31.84 15.22
C ALA A 127 8.55 30.50 15.65
N SER A 128 9.21 29.77 14.73
CA SER A 128 9.83 28.47 15.00
C SER A 128 8.88 27.49 15.69
N LEU A 129 7.63 27.46 15.23
CA LEU A 129 6.59 26.61 15.81
C LEU A 129 6.89 25.13 15.57
N PRO A 130 6.43 24.24 16.46
CA PRO A 130 6.55 22.82 16.25
C PRO A 130 5.51 22.29 15.26
N ILE A 131 5.81 21.13 14.67
CA ILE A 131 4.93 20.42 13.74
C ILE A 131 3.82 19.72 14.54
N SER A 132 2.69 20.39 14.72
CA SER A 132 1.50 19.82 15.39
C SER A 132 0.54 19.10 14.44
N ALA A 133 0.57 19.44 13.15
CA ALA A 133 -0.26 18.84 12.12
C ALA A 133 0.58 18.63 10.85
N PHE A 134 0.61 17.39 10.37
CA PHE A 134 1.30 16.98 9.15
C PHE A 134 0.72 15.65 8.70
N GLU A 135 0.11 15.64 7.52
CA GLU A 135 -0.43 14.46 6.87
C GLU A 135 0.13 14.41 5.46
N ILE A 136 1.00 13.44 5.22
CA ILE A 136 1.65 13.30 3.92
C ILE A 136 0.61 12.82 2.92
N GLU A 137 0.52 13.51 1.79
CA GLU A 137 -0.37 13.10 0.72
C GLU A 137 0.13 11.84 0.03
N LYS A 138 -0.74 10.82 0.04
CA LYS A 138 -0.51 9.52 -0.61
C LYS A 138 -0.14 9.66 -2.10
N GLY A 139 -0.60 10.71 -2.77
CA GLY A 139 -0.34 10.97 -4.19
C GLY A 139 -1.02 9.93 -5.10
N GLY A 140 -1.04 10.19 -6.41
CA GLY A 140 -1.35 9.16 -7.43
C GLY A 140 -2.76 8.54 -7.40
N GLY A 141 -3.71 9.12 -6.67
CA GLY A 141 -5.11 8.64 -6.62
C GLY A 141 -5.29 7.25 -5.98
N GLY A 142 -4.35 6.79 -5.15
CA GLY A 142 -4.44 5.51 -4.46
C GLY A 142 -4.25 4.29 -5.36
N ASN A 143 -3.55 4.43 -6.49
CA ASN A 143 -3.28 3.37 -7.48
C ASN A 143 -1.89 2.72 -7.29
N TRP A 144 -1.68 2.02 -6.19
CA TRP A 144 -0.38 1.45 -5.83
C TRP A 144 0.03 0.23 -6.67
N ASP A 145 1.25 0.27 -7.18
CA ASP A 145 2.04 -0.87 -7.62
C ASP A 145 3.51 -0.70 -7.17
N ASP A 146 4.40 -1.59 -7.58
CA ASP A 146 5.81 -1.55 -7.19
C ASP A 146 6.54 -0.28 -7.67
N PHE A 147 6.19 0.28 -8.84
CA PHE A 147 6.81 1.51 -9.34
C PHE A 147 6.41 2.70 -8.49
N GLU A 148 5.12 2.89 -8.21
CA GLU A 148 4.69 4.04 -7.41
C GLU A 148 5.14 3.91 -5.94
N ILE A 149 5.27 2.70 -5.39
CA ILE A 149 5.85 2.49 -4.04
C ILE A 149 7.33 2.92 -4.00
N GLU A 150 8.12 2.53 -5.00
CA GLU A 150 9.53 2.95 -5.09
C GLU A 150 9.66 4.46 -5.29
N ALA A 151 8.85 5.04 -6.17
CA ALA A 151 8.83 6.48 -6.44
C ALA A 151 8.43 7.28 -5.19
N PHE A 152 7.46 6.78 -4.43
CA PHE A 152 7.02 7.40 -3.19
C PHE A 152 8.10 7.35 -2.11
N SER A 153 8.79 6.22 -1.96
CA SER A 153 9.90 6.09 -1.00
C SER A 153 11.01 7.11 -1.31
N LYS A 154 11.36 7.27 -2.59
CA LYS A 154 12.32 8.29 -3.06
C LYS A 154 11.83 9.71 -2.77
N ARG A 155 10.53 9.99 -2.92
CA ARG A 155 9.92 11.29 -2.59
C ARG A 155 10.07 11.62 -1.10
N LEU A 156 9.96 10.64 -0.21
CA LEU A 156 10.21 10.82 1.23
C LEU A 156 11.69 11.03 1.56
N GLY A 157 12.59 10.64 0.65
CA GLY A 157 14.03 10.89 0.79
C GLY A 157 14.86 9.65 1.13
N PHE A 158 14.30 8.44 1.03
CA PHE A 158 15.04 7.21 1.23
C PHE A 158 14.90 6.25 0.05
N GLN A 159 15.83 5.30 -0.06
CA GLN A 159 15.76 4.25 -1.06
C GLN A 159 15.09 3.01 -0.47
N LEU A 160 14.12 2.47 -1.20
CA LEU A 160 13.50 1.19 -0.86
C LEU A 160 14.51 0.07 -1.18
N VAL A 161 15.04 -0.58 -0.14
CA VAL A 161 16.02 -1.67 -0.29
C VAL A 161 15.32 -3.00 -0.08
N VAL A 162 15.02 -3.67 -1.20
CA VAL A 162 14.41 -5.00 -1.25
C VAL A 162 15.45 -6.03 -1.68
N SER A 163 15.39 -7.23 -1.12
CA SER A 163 16.26 -8.35 -1.43
C SER A 163 16.16 -8.74 -2.90
N GLN A 164 17.29 -9.13 -3.51
CA GLN A 164 17.33 -9.46 -4.93
C GLN A 164 16.31 -10.53 -5.35
N PRO A 165 16.07 -11.62 -4.59
CA PRO A 165 15.06 -12.62 -4.96
C PRO A 165 13.65 -12.02 -5.01
N VAL A 166 13.26 -11.23 -4.01
CA VAL A 166 11.93 -10.62 -3.92
C VAL A 166 11.75 -9.54 -4.99
N TYR A 167 12.77 -8.70 -5.20
CA TYR A 167 12.74 -7.69 -6.25
C TYR A 167 12.64 -8.32 -7.65
N SER A 168 13.39 -9.38 -7.91
CA SER A 168 13.31 -10.09 -9.19
C SER A 168 11.93 -10.73 -9.39
N ALA A 169 11.35 -11.33 -8.34
CA ALA A 169 10.04 -11.96 -8.40
C ALA A 169 8.90 -10.96 -8.66
N ILE A 170 9.01 -9.72 -8.17
CA ILE A 170 8.01 -8.67 -8.40
C ILE A 170 8.15 -7.98 -9.75
N LYS A 171 9.35 -7.91 -10.32
CA LYS A 171 9.56 -7.34 -11.66
C LYS A 171 9.29 -8.33 -12.80
N GLN A 172 9.37 -9.63 -12.53
CA GLN A 172 9.10 -10.64 -13.53
C GLN A 172 7.63 -10.60 -13.99
N PRO A 173 7.37 -10.63 -15.30
CA PRO A 173 6.02 -10.78 -15.83
C PRO A 173 5.31 -11.99 -15.25
N PHE A 174 4.10 -11.76 -14.76
CA PHE A 174 3.23 -12.77 -14.18
C PHE A 174 2.10 -13.14 -15.14
N ARG A 175 1.41 -12.16 -15.71
CA ARG A 175 0.38 -12.36 -16.75
C ARG A 175 0.23 -11.09 -17.56
N ASP A 176 -0.08 -11.21 -18.85
CA ASP A 176 -0.33 -10.07 -19.75
C ASP A 176 0.85 -9.07 -19.78
N ASP A 177 2.09 -9.60 -19.68
CA ASP A 177 3.34 -8.84 -19.54
C ASP A 177 3.43 -7.93 -18.29
N LEU A 178 2.50 -8.09 -17.34
CA LEU A 178 2.47 -7.34 -16.09
C LEU A 178 3.14 -8.10 -14.94
N GLY A 179 3.93 -7.40 -14.14
CA GLY A 179 4.38 -7.88 -12.84
C GLY A 179 3.22 -8.08 -11.85
N PRO A 180 3.45 -8.74 -10.71
CA PRO A 180 2.38 -9.15 -9.80
C PRO A 180 1.56 -7.98 -9.24
N LEU A 181 2.19 -6.90 -8.77
CA LEU A 181 1.46 -5.72 -8.24
C LEU A 181 0.71 -4.97 -9.35
N ALA A 182 1.34 -4.77 -10.51
CA ALA A 182 0.71 -4.13 -11.67
C ALA A 182 -0.52 -4.91 -12.16
N LEU A 183 -0.44 -6.24 -12.15
CA LEU A 183 -1.57 -7.13 -12.48
C LEU A 183 -2.71 -6.99 -11.48
N VAL A 184 -2.42 -7.05 -10.17
CA VAL A 184 -3.42 -6.89 -9.11
C VAL A 184 -4.14 -5.53 -9.21
N LYS A 185 -3.37 -4.45 -9.39
CA LYS A 185 -3.90 -3.09 -9.64
C LYS A 185 -4.79 -3.03 -10.87
N GLN A 186 -4.34 -3.56 -12.00
CA GLN A 186 -5.10 -3.53 -13.25
C GLN A 186 -6.42 -4.30 -13.11
N LEU A 187 -6.40 -5.51 -12.56
CA LEU A 187 -7.60 -6.33 -12.41
C LEU A 187 -8.58 -5.74 -11.41
N ARG A 188 -8.10 -5.18 -10.28
CA ARG A 188 -8.94 -4.42 -9.35
C ARG A 188 -9.63 -3.27 -10.06
N ASN A 189 -8.89 -2.46 -10.82
CA ASN A 189 -9.46 -1.32 -11.55
C ASN A 189 -10.49 -1.75 -12.59
N ARG A 190 -10.19 -2.81 -13.35
CA ARG A 190 -11.11 -3.33 -14.37
C ARG A 190 -12.41 -3.86 -13.77
N LEU A 191 -12.33 -4.54 -12.62
CA LEU A 191 -13.49 -5.01 -11.85
C LEU A 191 -14.29 -3.83 -11.29
N ALA A 192 -13.63 -2.87 -10.63
CA ALA A 192 -14.27 -1.73 -9.99
C ALA A 192 -14.98 -0.79 -10.98
N HIS A 193 -14.41 -0.62 -12.18
CA HIS A 193 -15.02 0.16 -13.25
C HIS A 193 -16.07 -0.63 -14.07
N GLY A 194 -16.29 -1.91 -13.78
CA GLY A 194 -17.25 -2.76 -14.49
C GLY A 194 -16.85 -3.11 -15.93
N SER A 195 -15.57 -2.93 -16.29
CA SER A 195 -15.06 -3.25 -17.64
C SER A 195 -14.93 -4.76 -17.90
N ILE A 196 -14.90 -5.56 -16.84
CA ILE A 196 -14.98 -7.03 -16.87
C ILE A 196 -15.86 -7.52 -15.73
N SER A 197 -16.53 -8.66 -15.92
CA SER A 197 -17.20 -9.36 -14.82
C SER A 197 -16.23 -10.17 -13.96
N PHE A 198 -16.63 -10.50 -12.73
CA PHE A 198 -15.89 -11.38 -11.83
C PHE A 198 -15.57 -12.75 -12.49
N ALA A 199 -16.55 -13.36 -13.15
CA ALA A 199 -16.35 -14.64 -13.82
C ALA A 199 -15.33 -14.58 -14.99
N GLN A 200 -15.32 -13.48 -15.75
CA GLN A 200 -14.33 -13.25 -16.82
C GLN A 200 -12.93 -12.97 -16.27
N CYS A 201 -12.83 -12.28 -15.12
CA CYS A 201 -11.56 -11.89 -14.51
C CYS A 201 -10.69 -13.10 -14.08
N ALA A 202 -11.34 -14.16 -13.61
CA ALA A 202 -10.70 -15.41 -13.20
C ALA A 202 -10.93 -16.56 -14.19
N GLU A 203 -11.16 -16.23 -15.47
CA GLU A 203 -11.13 -17.24 -16.52
C GLU A 203 -9.75 -17.89 -16.60
N ASP A 204 -9.72 -19.21 -16.61
CA ASP A 204 -8.50 -20.05 -16.67
C ASP A 204 -7.47 -19.79 -15.56
N VAL A 205 -7.93 -19.31 -14.40
CA VAL A 205 -7.10 -19.12 -13.20
C VAL A 205 -7.27 -20.29 -12.23
N THR A 206 -6.17 -20.82 -11.71
CA THR A 206 -6.14 -21.81 -10.63
C THR A 206 -5.85 -21.17 -9.29
N VAL A 207 -6.25 -21.81 -8.19
CA VAL A 207 -5.95 -21.33 -6.84
C VAL A 207 -4.45 -21.34 -6.58
N GLY A 208 -3.73 -22.36 -7.07
CA GLY A 208 -2.26 -22.38 -7.01
C GLY A 208 -1.61 -21.12 -7.61
N ARG A 209 -2.14 -20.61 -8.74
CA ARG A 209 -1.64 -19.36 -9.34
C ARG A 209 -1.97 -18.14 -8.48
N LEU A 210 -3.14 -18.11 -7.84
CA LEU A 210 -3.51 -17.05 -6.90
C LEU A 210 -2.63 -17.04 -5.64
N VAL A 211 -2.27 -18.22 -5.14
CA VAL A 211 -1.33 -18.38 -4.01
C VAL A 211 0.05 -17.84 -4.39
N GLU A 212 0.57 -18.17 -5.58
CA GLU A 212 1.84 -17.65 -6.06
C GLU A 212 1.81 -16.11 -6.22
N LEU A 213 0.72 -15.57 -6.76
CA LEU A 213 0.52 -14.11 -6.87
C LEU A 213 0.53 -13.45 -5.49
N LYS A 214 -0.16 -14.05 -4.52
CA LYS A 214 -0.17 -13.61 -3.13
C LYS A 214 1.24 -13.65 -2.54
N ASP A 215 1.99 -14.74 -2.68
CA ASP A 215 3.32 -14.88 -2.10
C ASP A 215 4.30 -13.83 -2.63
N ARG A 216 4.32 -13.60 -3.95
CA ARG A 216 5.15 -12.56 -4.56
C ARG A 216 4.79 -11.16 -4.05
N THR A 217 3.49 -10.86 -3.96
CA THR A 217 2.98 -9.58 -3.46
C THR A 217 3.33 -9.38 -1.98
N VAL A 218 3.08 -10.39 -1.15
CA VAL A 218 3.26 -10.35 0.31
C VAL A 218 4.73 -10.27 0.69
N ASN A 219 5.61 -11.02 0.03
CA ASN A 219 7.05 -10.95 0.29
C ASN A 219 7.59 -9.55 0.00
N TYR A 220 7.15 -8.93 -1.11
CA TYR A 220 7.52 -7.55 -1.43
C TYR A 220 7.00 -6.56 -0.38
N LEU A 221 5.71 -6.62 -0.04
CA LEU A 221 5.10 -5.72 0.95
C LEU A 221 5.74 -5.86 2.33
N ARG A 222 6.15 -7.08 2.72
CA ARG A 222 6.85 -7.31 3.99
C ARG A 222 8.16 -6.53 4.06
N GLU A 223 8.96 -6.61 3.00
CA GLU A 223 10.21 -5.85 2.92
C GLU A 223 9.99 -4.33 2.79
N VAL A 224 8.88 -3.91 2.19
CA VAL A 224 8.44 -2.51 2.21
C VAL A 224 8.17 -2.04 3.63
N VAL A 225 7.36 -2.79 4.39
CA VAL A 225 7.07 -2.49 5.80
C VAL A 225 8.37 -2.41 6.60
N ASP A 226 9.30 -3.35 6.40
CA ASP A 226 10.59 -3.35 7.09
C ASP A 226 11.43 -2.12 6.73
N CYS A 227 11.40 -1.66 5.48
CA CYS A 227 12.09 -0.43 5.06
C CYS A 227 11.49 0.81 5.74
N PHE A 228 10.16 0.95 5.76
CA PHE A 228 9.49 2.08 6.41
C PHE A 228 9.70 2.08 7.93
N THR A 229 9.62 0.91 8.56
CA THR A 229 9.96 0.72 9.98
C THR A 229 11.39 1.18 10.26
N ARG A 230 12.37 0.73 9.47
CA ARG A 230 13.77 1.17 9.62
C ARG A 230 13.94 2.67 9.44
N TYR A 231 13.30 3.26 8.43
CA TYR A 231 13.34 4.70 8.18
C TYR A 231 12.80 5.52 9.36
N ILE A 232 11.74 5.04 10.01
CA ILE A 232 11.15 5.66 11.20
C ILE A 232 12.05 5.46 12.42
N ASP A 233 12.46 4.22 12.72
CA ASP A 233 13.23 3.89 13.93
C ASP A 233 14.64 4.51 13.94
N SER A 234 15.22 4.75 12.76
CA SER A 234 16.50 5.43 12.60
C SER A 234 16.40 6.95 12.49
N PHE A 235 15.19 7.50 12.62
CA PHE A 235 14.90 8.93 12.49
C PHE A 235 15.41 9.54 11.17
N GLU A 236 15.39 8.77 10.08
CA GLU A 236 15.91 9.21 8.78
C GLU A 236 15.08 10.35 8.15
N TYR A 237 13.86 10.58 8.66
CA TYR A 237 13.04 11.75 8.35
C TYR A 237 13.56 13.07 8.94
N LEU A 238 14.58 13.02 9.81
CA LEU A 238 15.25 14.17 10.38
C LEU A 238 16.65 14.36 9.79
N LEU A 239 17.16 15.59 9.91
CA LEU A 239 18.57 15.90 9.70
C LEU A 239 19.45 15.04 10.63
N PRO A 240 20.61 14.52 10.16
CA PRO A 240 21.48 13.66 10.96
C PRO A 240 21.82 14.21 12.34
N GLU A 241 22.09 15.51 12.44
CA GLU A 241 22.44 16.23 13.67
C GLU A 241 21.26 16.44 14.65
N ARG A 242 20.03 16.12 14.23
CA ARG A 242 18.82 16.23 15.05
C ARG A 242 18.27 14.89 15.53
N ARG A 243 18.84 13.78 15.07
CA ARG A 243 18.39 12.43 15.44
C ARG A 243 18.68 12.17 16.93
N PRO A 244 17.73 11.61 17.69
CA PRO A 244 18.00 11.11 19.03
C PRO A 244 19.16 10.12 19.05
N ALA A 245 19.92 10.12 20.16
CA ALA A 245 21.01 9.19 20.41
C ALA A 245 20.50 7.83 20.90
#